data_AF-A0A951GAT4-F1
#
_entry.id   AF-A0A951GAT4-F1
#
_cell.length_a   1.000
_cell.length_b   1.000
_cell.length_c   1.000
_cell.angle_alpha   90.00
_cell.angle_beta   90.00
_cell.angle_gamma   90.00
#
_symmetry.space_group_name_H-M   'P 1'
#
loop_
_entity.id
_entity.type
_entity.pdbx_description
1 polymer ?
#
loop_
_entity_poly.entity_id
_entity_poly.type
_entity_poly.pdbx_seq_one_letter_code
_entity_poly.pdbx_strand_id
1 'polypeptide(L)'
;GISLYRLFVSAAKRPGLPIVRFHYLRHSFGTQAIRAFNIYEVQRMMGHRHITTTERYLHYAPDPDAAAKLSWLWQSRDAAGNVVSLRTATAP
;
A
#
# COMPACT_ATOMS: atom_id res chain seq x y z
N GLY A 1 -27.37 -13.47 15.22
CA GLY A 1 -26.01 -13.63 14.67
C GLY A 1 -24.97 -13.31 15.73
N ILE A 2 -23.92 -14.13 15.84
CA ILE A 2 -22.80 -13.85 16.76
C ILE A 2 -22.05 -12.62 16.22
N SER A 3 -21.88 -11.59 17.06
CA SER A 3 -21.09 -10.41 16.67
C SER A 3 -19.63 -10.81 16.44
N LEU A 4 -18.98 -10.30 15.39
CA LEU A 4 -17.55 -10.50 15.11
C LEU A 4 -16.68 -10.19 16.34
N TYR A 5 -17.09 -9.22 17.15
CA TYR A 5 -16.43 -8.91 18.42
C TYR A 5 -16.52 -10.07 19.43
N ARG A 6 -17.69 -10.72 19.57
CA ARG A 6 -17.85 -11.88 20.47
C ARG A 6 -17.04 -13.08 20.01
N LEU A 7 -16.99 -13.31 18.69
CA LEU A 7 -16.18 -14.35 18.07
C LEU A 7 -14.68 -14.10 18.31
N PHE A 8 -14.24 -12.85 18.14
CA PHE A 8 -12.88 -12.43 18.46
C PHE A 8 -12.53 -12.61 19.94
N VAL A 9 -13.38 -12.15 20.87
CA VAL A 9 -13.14 -12.29 22.31
C VAL A 9 -13.04 -13.75 22.72
N SER A 10 -13.86 -14.63 22.15
CA SER A 10 -13.77 -16.07 22.37
C SER A 10 -12.43 -16.63 21.87
N ALA A 11 -12.00 -16.27 20.65
CA ALA A 11 -10.73 -16.70 20.09
C ALA A 11 -9.51 -16.15 20.85
N ALA A 12 -9.57 -14.90 21.30
CA ALA A 12 -8.51 -14.21 22.05
C ALA A 12 -8.31 -14.75 23.48
N LYS A 13 -9.29 -15.50 24.03
CA LYS A 13 -9.19 -16.17 25.34
C LYS A 13 -8.46 -17.51 25.30
N ARG A 14 -8.01 -17.97 24.13
CA ARG A 14 -7.29 -19.24 24.00
C ARG A 14 -5.93 -19.15 24.70
N PRO A 15 -5.57 -20.14 25.54
CA PRO A 15 -4.29 -20.13 26.25
C PRO A 15 -3.12 -20.16 25.25
N GLY A 16 -2.09 -19.36 25.52
CA GLY A 16 -0.88 -19.26 24.71
C GLY A 16 -0.88 -18.16 23.63
N LEU A 17 -1.98 -17.41 23.45
CA LEU A 17 -1.97 -16.24 22.57
C LEU A 17 -1.60 -14.95 23.33
N PRO A 18 -0.83 -14.03 22.72
CA PRO A 18 -0.59 -12.71 23.28
C PRO A 18 -1.89 -11.90 23.35
N ILE A 19 -1.92 -10.84 24.17
CA ILE A 19 -3.09 -9.96 24.30
C ILE A 19 -3.31 -9.21 22.98
N VAL A 20 -4.22 -9.74 22.15
CA VAL A 20 -4.64 -9.13 20.90
C VAL A 20 -5.87 -8.25 21.16
N ARG A 21 -5.82 -6.99 20.74
CA ARG A 21 -6.97 -6.10 20.68
C ARG A 21 -7.71 -6.26 19.35
N PHE A 22 -9.03 -6.10 19.37
CA PHE A 22 -9.87 -6.23 18.16
C PHE A 22 -9.40 -5.32 17.02
N HIS A 23 -8.88 -4.13 17.35
CA HIS A 23 -8.38 -3.18 16.37
C HIS A 23 -7.12 -3.67 15.62
N TYR A 24 -6.35 -4.60 16.17
CA TYR A 24 -5.21 -5.18 15.45
C TYR A 24 -5.66 -6.02 14.26
N LEU A 25 -6.81 -6.69 14.33
CA LEU A 25 -7.36 -7.41 13.18
C LEU A 25 -7.62 -6.45 12.01
N ARG A 26 -8.14 -5.25 12.30
CA ARG A 26 -8.36 -4.20 11.30
C ARG A 26 -7.04 -3.75 10.68
N HIS A 27 -5.98 -3.61 11.48
CA HIS A 27 -4.66 -3.27 10.97
C HIS A 27 -4.01 -4.39 10.15
N SER A 28 -4.13 -5.64 10.59
CA SER A 28 -3.65 -6.81 9.85
C SER A 28 -4.37 -6.93 8.51
N PHE A 29 -5.70 -6.72 8.48
CA PHE A 29 -6.47 -6.70 7.25
C PHE A 29 -5.97 -5.61 6.29
N GLY A 30 -5.85 -4.36 6.74
CA GLY A 30 -5.38 -3.26 5.88
C GLY A 30 -3.99 -3.48 5.31
N THR A 31 -3.07 -4.02 6.12
CA THR A 31 -1.70 -4.36 5.73
C THR A 31 -1.65 -5.45 4.64
N GLN A 32 -2.55 -6.44 4.71
CA GLN A 32 -2.61 -7.50 3.72
C GLN A 32 -3.37 -7.05 2.45
N ALA A 33 -4.45 -6.30 2.60
CA ALA A 33 -5.31 -5.90 1.49
C ALA A 33 -4.57 -4.97 0.51
N ILE A 34 -3.74 -4.04 1.01
CA ILE A 34 -2.99 -3.10 0.16
C ILE A 34 -1.95 -3.78 -0.76
N ARG A 35 -1.63 -5.06 -0.49
CA ARG A 35 -0.74 -5.85 -1.35
C ARG A 35 -1.43 -6.37 -2.60
N ALA A 36 -2.76 -6.45 -2.60
CA ALA A 36 -3.55 -7.03 -3.68
C ALA A 36 -4.52 -6.03 -4.32
N PHE A 37 -4.91 -4.98 -3.59
CA PHE A 37 -5.93 -4.02 -3.99
C PHE A 37 -5.40 -2.59 -3.97
N ASN A 38 -6.04 -1.71 -4.74
CA ASN A 38 -5.69 -0.30 -4.71
C ASN A 38 -6.17 0.38 -3.41
N ILE A 39 -5.60 1.54 -3.09
CA ILE A 39 -5.87 2.23 -1.82
C ILE A 39 -7.35 2.64 -1.64
N TYR A 40 -8.07 2.95 -2.72
CA TYR A 40 -9.49 3.32 -2.67
C TYR A 40 -10.39 2.11 -2.41
N GLU A 41 -10.06 0.95 -2.98
CA GLU A 41 -10.74 -0.32 -2.69
C GLU A 41 -10.56 -0.69 -1.23
N VAL A 42 -9.33 -0.63 -0.71
CA VAL A 42 -9.03 -0.90 0.71
C VAL A 42 -9.78 0.09 1.60
N GLN A 43 -9.82 1.38 1.24
CA GLN A 43 -10.60 2.39 1.98
C GLN A 43 -12.08 2.01 2.07
N ARG A 44 -12.69 1.59 0.96
CA ARG A 44 -14.10 1.20 0.90
C ARG A 44 -14.36 -0.08 1.69
N MET A 45 -13.50 -1.08 1.58
CA MET A 45 -13.59 -2.33 2.35
C MET A 45 -13.50 -2.08 3.86
N MET A 46 -12.66 -1.14 4.28
CA MET A 46 -12.50 -0.77 5.70
C MET A 46 -13.56 0.22 6.18
N GLY A 47 -14.31 0.85 5.28
CA GLY A 47 -15.30 1.88 5.61
C GLY A 47 -14.67 3.15 6.18
N HIS A 48 -13.47 3.54 5.72
CA HIS A 48 -12.86 4.81 6.13
C HIS A 48 -13.49 5.99 5.38
N ARG A 49 -13.86 7.03 6.13
CA ARG A 49 -14.40 8.28 5.55
C ARG A 49 -13.32 9.07 4.81
N HIS A 50 -12.11 9.12 5.34
CA HIS A 50 -10.99 9.86 4.76
C HIS A 50 -9.89 8.91 4.30
N ILE A 51 -9.36 9.15 3.10
CA ILE A 51 -8.27 8.36 2.51
C ILE A 51 -7.01 8.38 3.38
N THR A 52 -6.75 9.48 4.08
CA THR A 52 -5.63 9.66 5.01
C THR A 52 -5.60 8.61 6.13
N THR A 53 -6.75 8.02 6.47
CA THR A 53 -6.82 6.92 7.46
C THR A 53 -6.30 5.60 6.87
N THR A 54 -6.42 5.42 5.55
CA THR A 54 -5.97 4.23 4.80
C THR A 54 -4.52 4.36 4.32
N GLU A 55 -4.02 5.58 4.13
CA GLU A 55 -2.62 5.85 3.70
C GLU A 55 -1.57 5.19 4.60
N ARG A 56 -1.89 4.96 5.88
CA ARG A 56 -1.04 4.18 6.80
C ARG A 56 -0.71 2.76 6.27
N TYR A 57 -1.41 2.22 5.28
CA TYR A 57 -1.05 0.90 4.74
C TYR A 57 -0.19 0.99 3.47
N LEU A 58 -0.05 2.17 2.87
CA LEU A 58 0.59 2.33 1.57
C LEU A 58 2.06 1.91 1.57
N HIS A 59 2.76 2.03 2.71
CA HIS A 59 4.16 1.58 2.83
C HIS A 59 4.34 0.06 2.75
N TYR A 60 3.25 -0.71 2.79
CA TYR A 60 3.27 -2.16 2.55
C TYR A 60 2.87 -2.54 1.13
N ALA A 61 2.49 -1.57 0.29
CA ALA A 61 2.15 -1.82 -1.10
C ALA A 61 3.42 -2.22 -1.86
N PRO A 62 3.41 -3.35 -2.59
CA PRO A 62 4.54 -3.75 -3.40
C PRO A 62 4.62 -2.84 -4.64
N ASP A 63 5.81 -2.32 -4.94
CA ASP A 63 6.11 -1.69 -6.24
C ASP A 63 7.34 -2.32 -6.89
N PRO A 64 7.22 -3.58 -7.36
CA PRO A 64 8.35 -4.31 -7.95
C PRO A 64 8.82 -3.69 -9.28
N ASP A 65 7.95 -2.94 -9.95
CA ASP A 65 8.21 -2.38 -11.29
C ASP A 65 8.46 -0.87 -11.28
N ALA A 66 8.61 -0.24 -10.10
CA ALA A 66 8.76 1.21 -9.98
C ALA A 66 9.86 1.76 -10.90
N ALA A 67 11.03 1.13 -10.84
CA ALA A 67 12.20 1.50 -11.64
C ALA A 67 11.97 1.27 -13.13
N ALA A 68 11.39 0.12 -13.53
CA ALA A 68 11.10 -0.20 -14.92
C ALA A 68 10.06 0.77 -15.53
N LYS A 69 9.00 1.10 -14.78
CA LYS A 69 7.97 2.08 -15.17
C LYS A 69 8.58 3.46 -15.35
N LEU A 70 9.44 3.89 -14.41
CA LEU A 70 10.18 5.15 -14.54
C LEU A 70 11.05 5.14 -15.79
N SER A 71 11.89 4.13 -15.98
CA SER A 71 12.76 4.02 -17.17
C SER A 71 11.96 4.11 -18.48
N TRP A 72 10.83 3.41 -18.59
CA TRP A 72 9.97 3.47 -19.76
C TRP A 72 9.35 4.87 -19.98
N LEU A 73 8.92 5.55 -18.92
CA LEU A 73 8.35 6.91 -19.01
C LEU A 73 9.34 7.94 -19.57
N TRP A 74 10.63 7.82 -19.22
CA TRP A 74 11.66 8.74 -19.71
C TRP A 74 12.05 8.40 -21.17
N GLN A 75 12.27 7.12 -21.49
CA GLN A 75 12.62 6.69 -22.85
C GLN A 75 11.54 7.05 -23.89
N SER A 76 10.26 6.94 -23.51
CA SER A 76 9.14 7.30 -24.40
C SER A 76 9.04 8.80 -24.69
N ARG A 77 9.52 9.65 -23.76
CA ARG A 77 9.61 11.10 -23.98
C ARG A 77 10.80 11.50 -24.84
N ASP A 78 11.91 10.77 -24.73
CA ASP A 78 13.09 11.01 -25.53
C ASP A 78 12.86 10.68 -27.01
N ALA A 79 12.09 9.62 -27.27
CA ALA A 79 11.68 9.23 -28.62
C ALA A 79 10.72 10.23 -29.30
N ALA A 80 10.00 11.05 -28.52
CA ALA A 80 9.05 12.05 -29.02
C ALA A 80 9.72 13.38 -29.45
N GLY A 81 11.06 13.45 -29.48
CA GLY A 81 11.80 14.51 -30.18
C GLY A 81 12.01 15.84 -29.44
N ASN A 82 11.78 15.91 -28.13
CA ASN A 82 11.90 17.16 -27.35
C ASN A 82 13.07 17.19 -26.34
N VAL A 83 14.08 16.32 -26.50
CA VAL A 83 15.24 16.29 -25.59
C VAL A 83 16.36 17.17 -26.12
N VAL A 84 16.56 18.31 -25.48
CA VAL A 84 17.78 19.10 -25.62
C VAL A 84 18.90 18.37 -24.89
N SER A 85 19.80 17.73 -25.63
CA SER A 85 20.99 17.10 -25.07
C SER A 85 21.94 18.19 -24.54
N LEU A 86 21.99 18.37 -23.21
CA LEU A 86 23.00 19.20 -22.57
C LEU A 86 24.33 18.43 -22.64
N ARG A 87 25.05 18.61 -23.76
CA ARG A 87 26.42 18.12 -23.94
C ARG A 87 27.23 18.43 -22.68
N THR A 88 27.81 17.39 -22.09
CA THR A 88 28.88 17.52 -21.10
C THR A 88 30.02 18.29 -21.75
N ALA A 89 30.16 19.56 -21.38
CA ALA A 89 31.36 20.33 -21.65
C ALA A 89 32.53 19.57 -21.01
N THR A 90 33.30 18.87 -21.84
CA THR A 90 34.68 18.53 -21.50
C THR A 90 35.43 19.86 -21.50
N ALA A 91 35.71 20.37 -20.31
CA ALA A 91 36.62 21.49 -20.11
C ALA A 91 38.06 20.93 -19.92
N PRO A 92 39.09 21.72 -20.27
CA PRO A 92 40.38 21.24 -20.78
C PRO A 92 41.27 20.51 -19.77
#